data_AF-A0A1N6KC48-F1
#
_entry.id   AF-A0A1N6KC48-F1
#
_cell.length_a   1.000
_cell.length_b   1.000
_cell.length_c   1.000
_cell.angle_alpha   90.00
_cell.angle_beta   90.00
_cell.angle_gamma   90.00
#
_symmetry.space_group_name_H-M   'P 1'
#
loop_
_entity.id
_entity.type
_entity.pdbx_description
1 polymer ?
#
loop_
_entity_poly.entity_id
_entity_poly.type
_entity_poly.pdbx_seq_one_letter_code
_entity_poly.pdbx_strand_id
1 'polypeptide(L)' 'MKIARAAGLQILLDARIGRETYHSVSGSLLSLQRFAEAVCAAQADEFAQQQEASAAHEA' A
#
# COMPACT_ATOMS: atom_id res chain seq x y z
N MET A 1 -2.63 5.23 -0.79
CA MET A 1 -4.11 5.40 -0.81
C MET A 1 -4.85 4.60 -1.89
N LYS A 2 -4.26 4.35 -3.07
CA LYS A 2 -4.93 3.55 -4.13
C LYS A 2 -5.31 2.13 -3.68
N ILE A 3 -4.42 1.45 -2.95
CA ILE A 3 -4.66 0.09 -2.42
C ILE A 3 -5.88 0.04 -1.48
N ALA A 4 -6.04 1.03 -0.58
CA ALA A 4 -7.18 1.11 0.33
C ALA A 4 -8.51 1.26 -0.43
N ARG A 5 -8.55 2.16 -1.42
CA ARG A 5 -9.75 2.37 -2.25
C ARG A 5 -10.09 1.12 -3.08
N ALA A 6 -9.09 0.49 -3.68
CA ALA A 6 -9.28 -0.74 -4.46
C ALA A 6 -9.78 -1.92 -3.61
N ALA A 7 -9.35 -2.00 -2.35
CA ALA A 7 -9.83 -2.99 -1.38
C ALA A 7 -11.25 -2.70 -0.85
N GLY A 8 -11.87 -1.58 -1.24
CA GLY A 8 -13.21 -1.19 -0.79
C GLY A 8 -13.22 -0.57 0.60
N LEU A 9 -12.12 0.06 1.03
CA LEU A 9 -12.07 0.90 2.22
C LEU A 9 -12.39 2.36 1.85
N GLN A 10 -13.20 3.02 2.66
CA GLN A 10 -13.47 4.45 2.59
C GLN A 10 -12.39 5.22 3.36
N ILE A 11 -11.83 6.26 2.75
CA ILE A 11 -10.90 7.18 3.42
C ILE A 11 -11.70 8.27 4.13
N LEU A 12 -11.50 8.40 5.44
CA LEU A 12 -12.20 9.35 6.31
C LEU A 12 -11.36 10.59 6.61
N LEU A 13 -10.07 10.38 6.89
CA LEU A 13 -9.09 11.44 7.07
C LEU A 13 -8.03 11.32 6.00
N ASP A 14 -7.70 12.47 5.41
CA ASP A 14 -6.51 12.67 4.59
C ASP A 14 -5.94 14.01 5.04
N ALA A 15 -5.05 13.95 6.03
CA ALA A 15 -4.52 15.14 6.68
C ALA A 15 -3.01 15.05 6.81
N ARG A 16 -2.35 16.18 6.60
CA ARG A 16 -0.93 16.33 6.89
C ARG A 16 -0.77 17.11 8.19
N ILE A 17 -0.16 16.49 9.19
CA ILE A 17 0.17 17.12 10.47
C ILE A 17 1.70 17.19 10.54
N GLY A 18 2.23 18.41 10.45
CA GLY A 18 3.66 18.64 10.30
C GLY A 18 4.22 18.03 9.00
N ARG A 19 5.14 17.07 9.13
CA ARG A 19 5.76 16.35 8.00
C ARG A 19 5.07 15.04 7.66
N GLU A 20 4.22 14.53 8.56
CA GLU A 20 3.58 13.24 8.39
C GLU A 20 2.19 13.39 7.78
N THR A 21 1.82 12.42 6.94
CA THR A 21 0.49 12.36 6.34
C THR A 21 -0.28 11.21 6.98
N TYR A 22 -1.34 11.57 7.69
CA TYR A 22 -2.21 10.66 8.39
C TYR A 22 -3.44 10.37 7.55
N HIS A 23 -3.77 9.09 7.46
CA HIS A 23 -4.98 8.65 6.80
C HIS A 23 -5.73 7.69 7.70
N SER A 24 -7.04 7.90 7.84
CA SER A 24 -7.92 6.95 8.50
C SER A 24 -8.86 6.34 7.48
N VAL A 25 -9.14 5.04 7.65
CA VAL A 25 -9.98 4.27 6.74
C VAL A 25 -11.00 3.46 7.50
N SER A 26 -12.17 3.26 6.90
CA SER A 26 -13.23 2.40 7.43
C SER A 26 -13.78 1.49 6.34
N GLY A 27 -14.31 0.34 6.74
CA GLY A 27 -14.92 -0.62 5.84
C GLY A 27 -15.23 -1.94 6.53
N SER A 28 -15.67 -2.91 5.75
CA SER A 28 -15.97 -4.26 6.26
C SER A 28 -14.69 -5.04 6.61
N LEU A 29 -14.83 -6.10 7.40
CA LEU A 29 -13.73 -7.04 7.66
C LEU A 29 -13.18 -7.66 6.37
N LEU A 30 -14.05 -7.96 5.40
CA LEU A 30 -13.64 -8.47 4.09
C LEU A 30 -12.79 -7.44 3.32
N SER A 31 -13.15 -6.15 3.39
CA SER A 31 -12.35 -5.07 2.81
C SER A 31 -10.97 -4.96 3.47
N LEU A 32 -10.90 -5.18 4.79
CA LEU A 32 -9.62 -5.20 5.52
C LEU A 32 -8.74 -6.37 5.09
N GLN A 33 -9.33 -7.57 4.93
CA GLN A 33 -8.59 -8.74 4.46
C GLN A 33 -8.00 -8.50 3.06
N ARG A 34 -8.83 -8.04 2.11
CA ARG A 34 -8.37 -7.71 0.74
C ARG A 34 -7.28 -6.64 0.74
N PHE A 35 -7.38 -5.67 1.64
CA PHE A 35 -6.37 -4.64 1.79
C PHE A 35 -5.03 -5.23 2.25
N ALA A 36 -5.04 -6.10 3.26
CA ALA A 36 -3.83 -6.76 3.75
C ALA A 36 -3.16 -7.61 2.66
N GLU A 37 -3.96 -8.41 1.93
CA GLU A 37 -3.47 -9.22 0.80
C GLU A 37 -2.81 -8.34 -0.28
N ALA A 38 -3.47 -7.23 -0.65
CA ALA A 38 -2.95 -6.31 -1.67
C ALA A 38 -1.69 -5.56 -1.21
N VAL A 39 -1.55 -5.25 0.09
CA VAL A 39 -0.32 -4.67 0.64
C VAL A 39 0.83 -5.66 0.56
N CYS A 40 0.62 -6.91 0.99
CA CYS A 40 1.66 -7.93 0.91
C CYS A 40 2.11 -8.18 -0.53
N ALA A 41 1.17 -8.24 -1.48
CA ALA A 41 1.48 -8.40 -2.90
C ALA A 41 2.29 -7.22 -3.46
N ALA A 42 1.92 -5.98 -3.12
CA ALA A 42 2.64 -4.79 -3.56
C ALA A 42 4.08 -4.76 -3.02
N GLN A 43 4.28 -5.14 -1.76
CA GLN A 43 5.63 -5.23 -1.18
C GLN A 43 6.48 -6.28 -1.89
N ALA A 44 5.92 -7.46 -2.16
CA ALA A 44 6.63 -8.52 -2.87
C ALA A 44 7.07 -8.09 -4.28
N ASP A 45 6.22 -7.35 -4.98
CA ASP A 45 6.51 -6.80 -6.31
C ASP A 45 7.64 -5.75 -6.25
N GLU A 46 7.59 -4.82 -5.29
CA GLU A 46 8.67 -3.83 -5.08
C GLU A 46 10.02 -4.50 -4.77
N PHE A 47 10.02 -5.55 -3.93
CA PHE A 47 11.23 -6.30 -3.62
C PHE A 47 11.80 -7.04 -4.84
N ALA A 48 10.95 -7.62 -5.69
CA ALA A 48 11.38 -8.26 -6.93
C ALA A 48 12.01 -7.25 -7.89
N GLN A 49 11.38 -6.09 -8.08
CA GLN A 49 11.87 -5.01 -8.94
C GLN A 49 13.22 -4.45 -8.45
N GLN A 50 13.41 -4.33 -7.14
CA GLN A 50 14.68 -3.86 -6.56
C GLN A 50 15.82 -4.86 -6.75
N GLN A 51 15.53 -6.17 -6.70
CA GLN A 51 16.53 -7.21 -6.98
C GLN A 51 16.94 -7.21 -8.46
N GLU A 52 15.98 -7.11 -9.37
CA GLU A 52 16.25 -7.03 -10.81
C GLU A 52 17.06 -5.78 -11.18
N ALA A 53 16.72 -4.63 -10.59
CA ALA A 53 17.45 -3.38 -10.80
C ALA A 53 18.89 -3.44 -10.26
N SER A 54 19.10 -4.10 -9.11
CA SER A 54 20.45 -4.29 -8.55
C SER A 54 21.29 -5.24 -9.41
N ALA A 55 20.70 -6.35 -9.88
CA ALA A 55 21.38 -7.30 -10.76
C ALA A 55 21.73 -6.69 -12.12
N ALA A 56 20.90 -5.79 -12.65
CA ALA A 56 21.17 -5.05 -13.87
C ALA A 56 22.20 -3.92 -13.71
N HIS A 57 22.42 -3.41 -12.50
CA HIS A 57 23.46 -2.41 -12.22
C HIS A 57 24.86 -3.02 -12.06
N GLU A 58 24.94 -4.31 -11.75
CA GLU A 58 26.20 -5.06 -11.61
C GLU A 58 26.68 -5.76 -12.91
N ALA A 59 25.88 -5.73 -13.98
CA ALA A 59 26.19 -6.33 -15.29
C ALA A 59 26.63 -5.28 -16.32
#